data_AF-A0A919N6R0-F1
#
_entry.id   AF-A0A919N6R0-F1
#
_cell.length_a   1.000
_cell.length_b   1.000
_cell.length_c   1.000
_cell.angle_alpha   90.00
_cell.angle_beta   90.00
_cell.angle_gamma   90.00
#
_symmetry.space_group_name_H-M   'P 1'
#
loop_
_entity.id
_entity.type
_entity.pdbx_description
1 polymer ?
#
loop_
_entity_poly.entity_id
_entity_poly.type
_entity_poly.pdbx_seq_one_letter_code
_entity_poly.pdbx_strand_id
1 'polypeptide(L)'
;MPQEAEPVAPATPPERGPSFFARLLIFVGFVFALIVASCFGLRAMNVLPSFDNPFSDQTVDRSQPVLLQSMRDLHRYVAADGTFQVIVDLQQNKENIPDFLVNRRILFVGSGTVETYVDFGALSGDALKVDNEKKTIELVLPPPQQSQAALDMSKSYVVEENRGLLTSIGDAFRSDTDKQQRVYETAQQKITEAAKSSGLDQRAQQNTQMMLESLFARLGYTSVKVSFTSP
;
A
#
# COMPACT_ATOMS: atom_id res chain seq x y z
N MET A 1 35.08 90.27 42.58
CA MET A 1 35.59 88.91 42.84
C MET A 1 34.52 88.15 43.62
N PRO A 2 34.41 86.83 43.42
CA PRO A 2 33.40 86.03 42.68
C PRO A 2 32.06 85.87 43.43
N GLN A 3 30.89 85.69 42.80
CA GLN A 3 30.32 84.54 42.06
C GLN A 3 30.16 83.27 42.89
N GLU A 4 28.91 82.93 43.25
CA GLU A 4 28.44 81.54 43.28
C GLU A 4 26.91 81.49 43.09
N ALA A 5 26.45 80.42 42.47
CA ALA A 5 25.18 80.28 41.78
C ALA A 5 24.12 79.51 42.59
N GLU A 6 22.86 79.78 42.23
CA GLU A 6 21.68 78.88 42.24
C GLU A 6 21.13 78.33 43.58
N PRO A 7 19.80 78.13 43.65
CA PRO A 7 19.23 76.89 43.12
C PRO A 7 18.09 77.17 42.12
N VAL A 8 18.24 76.67 40.89
CA VAL A 8 17.08 76.51 39.99
C VAL A 8 16.32 75.26 40.44
N ALA A 9 15.08 75.45 40.88
CA ALA A 9 14.18 74.35 41.20
C ALA A 9 13.95 73.49 39.94
N PRO A 10 13.88 72.15 40.07
CA PRO A 10 13.69 71.29 38.92
C PRO A 10 12.30 71.56 38.32
N ALA A 11 12.25 71.94 37.04
CA ALA A 11 11.01 71.96 36.28
C ALA A 11 10.48 70.52 36.22
N THR A 12 9.33 70.27 36.85
CA THR A 12 8.60 69.01 36.71
C THR A 12 8.33 68.75 35.23
N PRO A 13 8.66 67.56 34.69
CA PRO A 13 8.32 67.24 33.31
C PRO A 13 6.80 67.34 33.14
N PRO A 14 6.29 67.89 32.02
CA PRO A 14 4.87 67.80 31.76
C PRO A 14 4.49 66.32 31.66
N GLU A 15 3.60 65.86 32.54
CA GLU A 15 2.97 64.55 32.39
C GLU A 15 2.26 64.54 31.04
N ARG A 16 2.87 63.88 30.05
CA ARG A 16 2.22 63.61 28.76
C ARG A 16 1.09 62.63 29.04
N GLY A 17 -0.09 63.19 29.34
CA GLY A 17 -1.34 62.44 29.31
C GLY A 17 -1.44 61.70 27.97
N PRO A 18 -1.99 60.47 27.97
CA PRO A 18 -2.01 59.64 26.76
C PRO A 18 -2.65 60.44 25.63
N SER A 19 -1.90 60.58 24.53
CA SER A 19 -2.33 61.33 23.36
C SER A 19 -3.71 60.85 22.92
N PHE A 20 -4.51 61.73 22.33
CA PHE A 20 -5.84 61.38 21.78
C PHE A 20 -5.78 60.09 20.94
N PHE A 21 -4.68 59.90 20.21
CA PHE A 21 -4.37 58.68 19.45
C PHE A 21 -4.20 57.42 20.31
N ALA A 22 -3.52 57.50 21.47
CA ALA A 22 -3.40 56.37 22.39
C ALA A 22 -4.75 55.97 22.98
N ARG A 23 -5.60 56.93 23.34
CA ARG A 23 -6.97 56.66 23.81
C ARG A 23 -7.86 56.06 22.71
N LEU A 24 -7.71 56.53 21.48
CA LEU A 24 -8.40 55.98 20.32
C LEU A 24 -7.98 54.52 20.05
N LEU A 25 -6.68 54.21 20.11
CA LEU A 25 -6.18 52.85 19.92
C LEU A 25 -6.66 51.89 21.01
N ILE A 26 -6.69 52.32 22.27
CA ILE A 26 -7.25 51.53 23.38
C ILE A 26 -8.74 51.29 23.18
N PHE A 27 -9.49 52.32 22.76
CA PHE A 27 -10.92 52.19 22.48
C PHE A 27 -11.20 51.23 21.32
N VAL A 28 -10.45 51.35 20.22
CA VAL A 28 -10.57 50.44 19.06
C VAL A 28 -10.20 49.00 19.46
N GLY A 29 -9.13 48.82 20.24
CA GLY A 29 -8.73 47.50 20.74
C GLY A 29 -9.79 46.88 21.65
N PHE A 30 -10.40 47.67 22.52
CA PHE A 30 -11.46 47.22 23.43
C PHE A 30 -12.75 46.85 22.66
N VAL A 31 -13.15 47.68 21.69
CA VAL A 31 -14.29 47.38 20.82
C VAL A 31 -14.04 46.11 19.99
N PHE A 32 -12.83 45.94 19.46
CA PHE A 32 -12.45 44.73 18.73
C PHE A 32 -12.49 43.48 19.64
N ALA A 33 -11.96 43.57 20.86
CA ALA A 33 -12.01 42.49 21.84
C ALA A 33 -13.46 42.11 22.22
N LEU A 34 -14.35 43.09 22.38
CA LEU A 34 -15.77 42.86 22.62
C LEU A 34 -16.45 42.18 21.43
N ILE A 35 -16.11 42.55 20.19
CA ILE A 35 -16.64 41.90 18.98
C ILE A 35 -16.18 40.44 18.91
N VAL A 36 -14.89 40.17 19.16
CA VAL A 36 -14.36 38.80 19.15
C VAL A 36 -14.98 37.95 20.26
N ALA A 37 -15.10 38.50 21.48
CA ALA A 37 -15.75 37.82 22.60
C ALA A 37 -17.24 37.56 22.35
N SER A 38 -17.95 38.52 21.74
CA SER A 38 -19.34 38.36 21.32
C SER A 38 -19.50 37.29 20.25
N CYS A 39 -18.63 37.26 19.23
CA CYS A 39 -18.62 36.18 18.22
C CYS A 39 -18.34 34.80 18.83
N PHE A 40 -17.43 34.70 19.80
CA PHE A 40 -17.16 33.44 20.51
C PHE A 40 -18.33 33.02 21.42
N GLY A 41 -18.98 33.97 22.10
CA GLY A 41 -20.18 33.72 22.92
C GLY A 41 -21.37 33.27 22.06
N LEU A 42 -21.61 33.94 20.93
CA LEU A 42 -22.66 33.57 19.97
C LEU A 42 -22.38 32.22 19.28
N ARG A 43 -21.10 31.87 19.07
CA ARG A 43 -20.66 30.52 18.65
C ARG A 43 -20.97 29.47 19.72
N ALA A 44 -20.66 29.73 20.99
CA ALA A 44 -20.93 28.80 22.09
C ALA A 44 -22.43 28.54 22.31
N MET A 45 -23.27 29.53 22.01
CA MET A 45 -24.74 29.40 22.05
C MET A 45 -25.36 28.80 20.78
N ASN A 46 -24.54 28.38 19.80
CA ASN A 46 -24.99 27.79 18.53
C ASN A 46 -25.94 28.68 17.69
N VAL A 47 -25.87 30.01 17.89
CA VAL A 47 -26.72 31.01 17.22
C VAL A 47 -26.14 31.44 15.86
N LEU A 48 -24.82 31.28 15.67
CA LEU A 48 -24.15 31.52 14.40
C LEU A 48 -24.11 30.24 13.55
N PRO A 49 -24.41 30.31 12.24
CA PRO A 49 -24.28 29.15 11.35
C PRO A 49 -22.84 28.61 11.39
N SER A 50 -22.70 27.29 11.48
CA SER A 50 -21.40 26.65 11.29
C SER A 50 -20.98 26.87 9.84
N PHE A 51 -19.91 27.64 9.64
CA PHE A 51 -19.16 27.55 8.39
C PHE A 51 -18.42 26.21 8.46
N ASP A 52 -19.06 25.15 7.96
CA ASP A 52 -18.34 23.90 7.70
C ASP A 52 -17.15 24.22 6.81
N ASN A 53 -15.98 23.65 7.15
CA ASN A 53 -14.75 23.89 6.43
C ASN A 53 -14.96 23.55 4.94
N PRO A 54 -14.98 24.53 4.02
CA PRO A 54 -15.24 24.27 2.60
C PRO A 54 -14.08 23.51 1.94
N PHE A 55 -13.01 23.23 2.67
CA PHE A 55 -11.85 22.46 2.27
C PHE A 55 -11.80 21.06 2.93
N SER A 56 -12.92 20.54 3.44
CA SER A 56 -12.98 19.16 3.93
C SER A 56 -12.85 18.17 2.77
N ASP A 57 -12.00 17.16 2.93
CA ASP A 57 -11.84 16.10 1.93
C ASP A 57 -13.17 15.36 1.73
N GLN A 58 -13.70 15.41 0.50
CA GLN A 58 -14.88 14.62 0.10
C GLN A 58 -14.43 13.45 -0.77
N THR A 59 -14.50 12.24 -0.22
CA THR A 59 -14.31 11.02 -1.01
C THR A 59 -15.66 10.59 -1.57
N VAL A 60 -15.90 10.87 -2.85
CA VAL A 60 -17.10 10.40 -3.55
C VAL A 60 -16.74 9.12 -4.29
N ASP A 61 -17.25 7.98 -3.81
CA ASP A 61 -17.15 6.73 -4.55
C ASP A 61 -18.12 6.76 -5.74
N ARG A 62 -17.55 6.75 -6.95
CA ARG A 62 -18.29 6.71 -8.21
C ARG A 62 -18.08 5.38 -8.94
N SER A 63 -17.65 4.35 -8.22
CA SER A 63 -17.40 3.02 -8.79
C SER A 63 -18.67 2.46 -9.40
N GLN A 64 -18.55 1.96 -10.62
CA GLN A 64 -19.66 1.28 -11.29
C GLN A 64 -19.85 -0.11 -10.67
N PRO A 65 -21.03 -0.72 -10.81
CA PRO A 65 -21.25 -2.10 -10.40
C PRO A 65 -20.19 -3.03 -11.00
N VAL A 66 -19.76 -4.01 -10.22
CA VAL A 66 -18.78 -5.01 -10.68
C VAL A 66 -19.38 -5.82 -11.82
N LEU A 67 -18.60 -5.98 -12.91
CA LEU A 67 -18.99 -6.75 -14.08
C LEU A 67 -18.17 -8.04 -14.13
N LEU A 68 -18.86 -9.18 -14.21
CA LEU A 68 -18.22 -10.46 -14.48
C LEU A 68 -17.81 -10.52 -15.95
N GLN A 69 -16.51 -10.45 -16.22
CA GLN A 69 -16.00 -10.44 -17.59
C GLN A 69 -15.87 -11.84 -18.19
N SER A 70 -15.45 -12.83 -17.39
CA SER A 70 -15.27 -14.20 -17.87
C SER A 70 -15.37 -15.21 -16.72
N MET A 71 -15.82 -16.42 -17.06
CA MET A 71 -15.73 -17.61 -16.20
C MET A 71 -14.80 -18.62 -16.90
N ARG A 72 -14.03 -19.36 -16.10
CA ARG A 72 -13.12 -20.38 -16.59
C ARG A 72 -13.31 -21.65 -15.77
N ASP A 73 -13.48 -22.77 -16.45
CA ASP A 73 -13.46 -24.08 -15.81
C ASP A 73 -12.02 -24.43 -15.43
N LEU A 74 -11.83 -24.92 -14.20
CA LEU A 74 -10.52 -25.25 -13.67
C LEU A 74 -10.43 -26.75 -13.41
N HIS A 75 -9.40 -27.37 -14.00
CA HIS A 75 -9.04 -28.77 -13.75
C HIS A 75 -7.77 -28.84 -12.91
N ARG A 76 -7.64 -27.96 -11.93
CA ARG A 76 -6.41 -27.71 -11.18
C ARG A 76 -6.52 -28.23 -9.75
N TYR A 77 -5.52 -28.98 -9.30
CA TYR A 77 -5.33 -29.29 -7.89
C TYR A 77 -4.17 -28.47 -7.32
N VAL A 78 -4.47 -27.52 -6.44
CA VAL A 78 -3.45 -26.78 -5.68
C VAL A 78 -2.92 -27.70 -4.59
N ALA A 79 -1.67 -28.11 -4.74
CA ALA A 79 -1.08 -29.16 -3.93
C ALA A 79 -0.13 -28.61 -2.86
N ALA A 80 0.42 -27.42 -3.06
CA ALA A 80 1.23 -26.72 -2.06
C ALA A 80 1.08 -25.21 -2.22
N ASP A 81 1.25 -24.47 -1.14
CA ASP A 81 1.33 -23.02 -1.14
C ASP A 81 2.52 -22.55 -0.28
N GLY A 82 3.09 -21.40 -0.64
CA GLY A 82 4.16 -20.76 0.10
C GLY A 82 3.86 -19.28 0.29
N THR A 83 4.04 -18.80 1.52
CA THR A 83 3.97 -17.37 1.85
C THR A 83 5.38 -16.79 1.90
N PHE A 84 5.59 -15.67 1.22
CA PHE A 84 6.86 -15.00 1.11
C PHE A 84 6.73 -13.53 1.48
N GLN A 85 7.84 -12.94 1.93
CA GLN A 85 7.95 -11.51 2.16
C GLN A 85 9.25 -11.01 1.54
N VAL A 86 9.17 -9.88 0.85
CA VAL A 86 10.31 -9.23 0.19
C VAL A 86 10.33 -7.76 0.55
N ILE A 87 11.53 -7.22 0.78
CA ILE A 87 11.75 -5.78 0.87
C ILE A 87 12.27 -5.32 -0.49
N VAL A 88 11.54 -4.43 -1.13
CA VAL A 88 11.88 -3.84 -2.42
C VAL A 88 12.31 -2.40 -2.19
N ASP A 89 13.57 -2.12 -2.53
CA ASP A 89 14.10 -0.77 -2.59
C ASP A 89 14.28 -0.40 -4.06
N LEU A 90 13.37 0.44 -4.56
CA LEU A 90 13.34 0.86 -5.95
C LEU A 90 13.76 2.32 -6.04
N GLN A 91 14.95 2.56 -6.60
CA GLN A 91 15.45 3.90 -6.91
C GLN A 91 15.41 4.15 -8.42
N GLN A 92 14.90 5.32 -8.82
CA GLN A 92 14.88 5.74 -10.21
C GLN A 92 15.69 7.03 -10.40
N ASN A 93 16.73 6.93 -11.22
CA ASN A 93 17.54 8.05 -11.65
C ASN A 93 17.28 8.36 -13.12
N LYS A 94 17.40 9.64 -13.52
CA LYS A 94 17.30 10.05 -14.93
C LYS A 94 18.67 10.48 -15.40
N GLU A 95 19.09 9.96 -16.55
CA GLU A 95 20.37 10.29 -17.14
C GLU A 95 20.48 11.82 -17.36
N ASN A 96 21.62 12.39 -16.98
CA ASN A 96 21.94 13.83 -17.08
C ASN A 96 21.16 14.79 -16.16
N ILE A 97 20.49 14.30 -15.10
CA ILE A 97 19.88 15.19 -14.09
C ILE A 97 20.43 14.87 -12.70
N PRO A 98 20.96 15.86 -11.95
CA PRO A 98 21.41 15.66 -10.58
C PRO A 98 20.35 15.01 -9.68
N ASP A 99 20.78 14.06 -8.85
CA ASP A 99 19.90 13.22 -8.04
C ASP A 99 18.94 14.05 -7.18
N PHE A 100 19.40 15.12 -6.53
CA PHE A 100 18.53 15.95 -5.66
C PHE A 100 17.32 16.59 -6.36
N LEU A 101 17.34 16.69 -7.70
CA LEU A 101 16.27 17.31 -8.48
C LEU A 101 15.15 16.33 -8.85
N VAL A 102 15.47 15.06 -9.11
CA VAL A 102 14.52 14.07 -9.70
C VAL A 102 14.61 12.68 -9.07
N ASN A 103 15.49 12.47 -8.09
CA ASN A 103 15.61 11.20 -7.39
C ASN A 103 14.29 10.87 -6.71
N ARG A 104 13.84 9.64 -6.94
CA ARG A 104 12.74 9.03 -6.20
C ARG A 104 13.14 7.64 -5.79
N ARG A 105 12.95 7.35 -4.51
CA ARG A 105 13.25 6.07 -3.88
C ARG A 105 12.04 5.61 -3.11
N ILE A 106 11.60 4.38 -3.37
CA ILE A 106 10.50 3.74 -2.65
C ILE A 106 11.04 2.50 -1.97
N LEU A 107 10.93 2.47 -0.65
CA LEU A 107 11.15 1.28 0.18
C LEU A 107 9.80 0.65 0.49
N PHE A 108 9.59 -0.56 0.03
CA PHE A 108 8.32 -1.27 0.11
C PHE A 108 8.52 -2.66 0.72
N VAL A 109 7.63 -3.06 1.62
CA VAL A 109 7.51 -4.44 2.10
C VAL A 109 6.34 -5.09 1.37
N GLY A 110 6.63 -6.11 0.56
CA GLY A 110 5.63 -6.91 -0.12
C GLY A 110 5.50 -8.27 0.54
N SER A 111 4.29 -8.66 0.94
CA SER A 111 3.95 -10.02 1.35
C SER A 111 3.04 -10.65 0.32
N GLY A 112 3.27 -11.91 -0.04
CA GLY A 112 2.45 -12.59 -1.03
C GLY A 112 2.55 -14.10 -0.97
N THR A 113 1.60 -14.76 -1.62
CA THR A 113 1.51 -16.21 -1.68
C THR A 113 1.76 -16.72 -3.10
N VAL A 114 2.46 -17.85 -3.22
CA VAL A 114 2.61 -18.57 -4.48
C VAL A 114 2.00 -19.95 -4.30
N GLU A 115 1.10 -20.30 -5.20
CA GLU A 115 0.47 -21.62 -5.24
C GLU A 115 1.22 -22.51 -6.23
N THR A 116 1.47 -23.75 -5.84
CA THR A 116 1.97 -24.79 -6.74
C THR A 116 0.89 -25.84 -6.94
N TYR A 117 0.57 -26.09 -8.20
CA TYR A 117 -0.58 -26.88 -8.59
C TYR A 117 -0.25 -27.87 -9.71
N VAL A 118 -1.06 -28.92 -9.82
CA VAL A 118 -1.04 -29.83 -10.97
C VAL A 118 -2.30 -29.56 -11.80
N ASP A 119 -2.11 -29.33 -13.10
CA ASP A 119 -3.21 -29.11 -14.04
C ASP A 119 -3.60 -30.44 -14.70
N PHE A 120 -4.75 -30.98 -14.31
CA PHE A 120 -5.31 -32.21 -14.88
C PHE A 120 -5.94 -31.99 -16.26
N GLY A 121 -6.22 -30.75 -16.65
CA GLY A 121 -6.69 -30.44 -18.01
C GLY A 121 -5.64 -30.72 -19.08
N ALA A 122 -4.37 -30.78 -18.68
CA ALA A 122 -3.25 -31.13 -19.56
C ALA A 122 -2.97 -32.65 -19.64
N LEU A 123 -3.78 -33.50 -18.99
CA LEU A 123 -3.62 -34.96 -19.07
C LEU A 123 -3.97 -35.46 -20.47
N SER A 124 -3.09 -36.30 -21.03
CA SER A 124 -3.39 -37.04 -22.25
C SER A 124 -4.34 -38.22 -21.95
N GLY A 125 -5.11 -38.66 -22.95
CA GLY A 125 -6.09 -39.75 -22.77
C GLY A 125 -5.47 -41.10 -22.37
N ASP A 126 -4.17 -41.28 -22.60
CA ASP A 126 -3.37 -42.46 -22.26
C ASP A 126 -2.60 -42.33 -20.93
N ALA A 127 -2.74 -41.19 -20.23
CA ALA A 127 -2.08 -40.92 -18.96
C ALA A 127 -2.54 -41.85 -17.83
N LEU A 128 -3.74 -42.42 -17.94
CA LEU A 128 -4.33 -43.32 -16.95
C LEU A 128 -4.48 -44.73 -17.53
N LYS A 129 -3.82 -45.70 -16.90
CA LYS A 129 -3.98 -47.12 -17.17
C LYS A 129 -4.61 -47.80 -15.97
N VAL A 130 -5.71 -48.51 -16.21
CA VAL A 130 -6.47 -49.20 -15.17
C VAL A 130 -6.56 -50.67 -15.52
N ASP A 131 -6.12 -51.53 -14.60
CA ASP A 131 -6.36 -52.97 -14.63
C ASP A 131 -7.33 -53.32 -13.50
N ASN A 132 -8.58 -53.56 -13.86
CA ASN A 132 -9.63 -53.86 -12.88
C ASN A 132 -9.55 -55.28 -12.32
N GLU A 133 -8.96 -56.23 -13.06
CA GLU A 133 -8.82 -57.61 -12.60
C GLU A 133 -7.76 -57.69 -11.49
N LYS A 134 -6.62 -57.03 -11.71
CA LYS A 134 -5.51 -56.96 -10.74
C LYS A 134 -5.67 -55.83 -9.72
N LYS A 135 -6.68 -54.98 -9.88
CA LYS A 135 -6.94 -53.81 -9.04
C LYS A 135 -5.73 -52.87 -8.98
N THR A 136 -5.12 -52.59 -10.13
CA THR A 136 -3.95 -51.71 -10.24
C THR A 136 -4.20 -50.49 -11.11
N ILE A 137 -3.63 -49.35 -10.72
CA ILE A 137 -3.65 -48.09 -11.49
C ILE A 137 -2.23 -47.58 -11.71
N GLU A 138 -1.94 -47.18 -12.95
CA GLU A 138 -0.78 -46.37 -13.29
C GLU A 138 -1.26 -45.02 -13.83
N LEU A 139 -0.75 -43.95 -13.25
CA LEU A 139 -1.10 -42.58 -13.62
C LEU A 139 0.17 -41.76 -13.83
N VAL A 140 0.26 -41.11 -14.99
CA VAL A 140 1.35 -40.19 -15.35
C VAL A 140 0.79 -38.78 -15.40
N LEU A 141 1.27 -37.92 -14.52
CA LEU A 141 0.80 -36.53 -14.38
C LEU A 141 1.78 -35.54 -15.02
N PRO A 142 1.29 -34.39 -15.50
CA PRO A 142 2.15 -33.25 -15.82
C PRO A 142 2.93 -32.78 -14.59
N PRO A 143 4.10 -32.13 -14.78
CA PRO A 143 4.84 -31.55 -13.67
C PRO A 143 3.98 -30.47 -12.98
N PRO A 144 4.15 -30.26 -11.67
CA PRO A 144 3.52 -29.13 -11.01
C PRO A 144 3.98 -27.81 -11.62
N GLN A 145 3.08 -26.84 -11.62
CA GLN A 145 3.31 -25.48 -12.08
C GLN A 145 3.10 -24.52 -10.91
N GLN A 146 3.84 -23.42 -10.91
CA GLN A 146 3.68 -22.36 -9.91
C GLN A 146 2.84 -21.22 -10.49
N SER A 147 1.95 -20.67 -9.68
CA SER A 147 1.26 -19.43 -10.00
C SER A 147 2.23 -18.25 -9.94
N GLN A 148 1.82 -17.11 -10.49
CA GLN A 148 2.44 -15.85 -10.10
C GLN A 148 2.09 -15.54 -8.64
N ALA A 149 2.95 -14.80 -7.96
CA ALA A 149 2.69 -14.39 -6.60
C ALA A 149 1.45 -13.49 -6.50
N ALA A 150 0.53 -13.85 -5.61
CA ALA A 150 -0.59 -13.00 -5.23
C ALA A 150 -0.17 -12.15 -4.02
N LEU A 151 -0.02 -10.84 -4.22
CA LEU A 151 0.34 -9.93 -3.14
C LEU A 151 -0.84 -9.69 -2.20
N ASP A 152 -0.58 -9.77 -0.89
CA ASP A 152 -1.53 -9.43 0.17
C ASP A 152 -1.42 -7.93 0.48
N MET A 153 -2.37 -7.15 -0.02
CA MET A 153 -2.43 -5.69 0.18
C MET A 153 -2.68 -5.28 1.65
N SER A 154 -3.14 -6.19 2.49
CA SER A 154 -3.32 -5.91 3.93
C SER A 154 -2.01 -6.03 4.71
N LYS A 155 -1.05 -6.80 4.19
CA LYS A 155 0.27 -7.02 4.81
C LYS A 155 1.42 -6.34 4.07
N SER A 156 1.13 -5.77 2.90
CA SER A 156 2.11 -5.06 2.09
C SER A 156 1.97 -3.56 2.27
N TYR A 157 3.08 -2.85 2.47
CA TYR A 157 3.06 -1.42 2.75
C TYR A 157 4.35 -0.71 2.33
N VAL A 158 4.23 0.58 2.03
CA VAL A 158 5.37 1.45 1.77
C VAL A 158 5.95 1.89 3.11
N VAL A 159 7.23 1.60 3.32
CA VAL A 159 7.99 1.97 4.52
C VAL A 159 8.45 3.42 4.41
N GLU A 160 9.05 3.76 3.28
CA GLU A 160 9.61 5.07 3.02
C GLU A 160 9.43 5.42 1.55
N GLU A 161 9.06 6.67 1.30
CA GLU A 161 8.98 7.22 -0.05
C GLU A 161 9.65 8.59 -0.05
N ASN A 162 10.73 8.72 -0.82
CA ASN A 162 11.43 9.98 -1.02
C ASN A 162 11.09 10.54 -2.40
N ARG A 163 10.63 11.79 -2.44
CA ARG A 163 10.27 12.52 -3.67
C ARG A 163 11.15 13.75 -3.83
N GLY A 164 11.74 13.91 -5.00
CA GLY A 164 12.53 15.10 -5.34
C GLY A 164 11.73 16.41 -5.36
N LEU A 165 12.45 17.53 -5.29
CA LEU A 165 11.85 18.88 -5.19
C LEU A 165 11.12 19.31 -6.47
N LEU A 166 11.63 18.96 -7.66
CA LEU A 166 10.97 19.31 -8.93
C LEU A 166 9.70 18.49 -9.17
N THR A 167 9.69 17.26 -8.67
CA THR A 167 8.55 16.36 -8.76
C THR A 167 7.41 16.83 -7.87
N SER A 168 7.71 17.48 -6.75
CA SER A 168 6.69 18.06 -5.86
C SER A 168 5.93 19.25 -6.49
N ILE A 169 6.53 19.99 -7.43
CA ILE A 169 5.91 21.19 -8.05
C ILE A 169 5.20 20.85 -9.37
N GLY A 170 5.68 19.83 -10.11
CA GLY A 170 5.09 19.38 -11.38
C GLY A 170 4.03 18.28 -11.25
N ASP A 171 4.05 17.48 -10.18
CA ASP A 171 3.19 16.29 -10.04
C ASP A 171 1.76 16.61 -9.54
N ALA A 172 1.42 17.88 -9.31
CA ALA A 172 0.00 18.29 -9.18
C ALA A 172 -0.81 18.04 -10.47
N PHE A 173 -0.17 17.66 -11.59
CA PHE A 173 -0.81 17.49 -12.89
C PHE A 173 -0.61 16.13 -13.59
N ARG A 174 0.17 15.16 -13.08
CA ARG A 174 0.28 13.80 -13.67
C ARG A 174 0.50 12.69 -12.63
N SER A 175 -0.15 11.55 -12.89
CA SER A 175 -0.41 10.41 -12.01
C SER A 175 0.83 9.69 -11.46
N ASP A 176 0.94 9.65 -10.13
CA ASP A 176 1.92 8.86 -9.34
C ASP A 176 1.66 7.33 -9.40
N THR A 177 0.58 6.91 -10.04
CA THR A 177 0.06 5.53 -10.06
C THR A 177 1.00 4.54 -10.74
N ASP A 178 1.69 4.94 -11.81
CA ASP A 178 2.53 4.05 -12.62
C ASP A 178 3.76 3.50 -11.88
N LYS A 179 4.20 4.20 -10.81
CA LYS A 179 5.40 3.82 -10.05
C LYS A 179 5.09 2.90 -8.89
N GLN A 180 3.98 3.16 -8.21
CA GLN A 180 3.43 2.23 -7.21
C GLN A 180 3.14 0.87 -7.86
N GLN A 181 2.62 0.88 -9.09
CA GLN A 181 2.48 -0.34 -9.87
C GLN A 181 3.82 -1.06 -10.10
N ARG A 182 4.88 -0.34 -10.48
CA ARG A 182 6.21 -0.95 -10.69
C ARG A 182 6.83 -1.57 -9.45
N VAL A 183 6.66 -0.98 -8.27
CA VAL A 183 7.18 -1.58 -7.03
C VAL A 183 6.41 -2.86 -6.68
N TYR A 184 5.09 -2.89 -6.90
CA TYR A 184 4.28 -4.09 -6.73
C TYR A 184 4.67 -5.19 -7.72
N GLU A 185 4.83 -4.87 -9.01
CA GLU A 185 5.30 -5.81 -10.02
C GLU A 185 6.69 -6.38 -9.66
N THR A 186 7.60 -5.52 -9.20
CA THR A 186 8.93 -5.95 -8.75
C THR A 186 8.86 -6.88 -7.55
N ALA A 187 7.98 -6.60 -6.57
CA ALA A 187 7.77 -7.46 -5.42
C ALA A 187 7.18 -8.82 -5.84
N GLN A 188 6.15 -8.82 -6.68
CA GLN A 188 5.53 -10.03 -7.22
C GLN A 188 6.53 -10.89 -7.98
N GLN A 189 7.35 -10.29 -8.85
CA GLN A 189 8.40 -11.00 -9.60
C GLN A 189 9.44 -11.62 -8.67
N LYS A 190 9.95 -10.87 -7.69
CA LYS A 190 10.92 -11.38 -6.72
C LYS A 190 10.37 -12.53 -5.89
N ILE A 191 9.12 -12.45 -5.45
CA ILE A 191 8.46 -13.55 -4.72
C ILE A 191 8.29 -14.76 -5.63
N THR A 192 7.80 -14.56 -6.86
CA THR A 192 7.61 -15.65 -7.84
C THR A 192 8.92 -16.36 -8.14
N GLU A 193 10.02 -15.61 -8.28
CA GLU A 193 11.34 -16.20 -8.50
C GLU A 193 11.86 -16.96 -7.27
N ALA A 194 11.68 -16.40 -6.07
CA ALA A 194 12.05 -17.07 -4.83
C ALA A 194 11.29 -18.39 -4.62
N ALA A 195 10.04 -18.48 -5.08
CA ALA A 195 9.25 -19.69 -4.98
C ALA A 195 9.81 -20.85 -5.82
N LYS A 196 10.47 -20.58 -6.96
CA LYS A 196 11.07 -21.62 -7.81
C LYS A 196 12.14 -22.45 -7.07
N SER A 197 12.85 -21.85 -6.11
CA SER A 197 13.91 -22.53 -5.35
C SER A 197 13.47 -22.97 -3.94
N SER A 198 12.18 -22.82 -3.61
CA SER A 198 11.64 -23.06 -2.26
C SER A 198 11.27 -24.52 -1.95
N GLY A 199 11.36 -25.42 -2.93
CA GLY A 199 10.97 -26.83 -2.79
C GLY A 199 9.46 -27.08 -2.89
N LEU A 200 8.66 -26.07 -3.23
CA LEU A 200 7.21 -26.20 -3.40
C LEU A 200 6.82 -27.23 -4.46
N ASP A 201 7.60 -27.38 -5.54
CA ASP A 201 7.33 -28.37 -6.58
C ASP A 201 7.40 -29.81 -6.05
N GLN A 202 8.43 -30.12 -5.26
CA GLN A 202 8.56 -31.43 -4.63
C GLN A 202 7.40 -31.69 -3.65
N ARG A 203 7.03 -30.67 -2.86
CA ARG A 203 5.90 -30.76 -1.92
C ARG A 203 4.57 -30.98 -2.67
N ALA A 204 4.38 -30.30 -3.79
CA ALA A 204 3.20 -30.44 -4.63
C ALA A 204 3.11 -31.84 -5.25
N GLN A 205 4.23 -32.41 -5.73
CA GLN A 205 4.26 -33.79 -6.23
C GLN A 205 3.84 -34.79 -5.14
N GLN A 206 4.46 -34.70 -3.97
CA GLN A 206 4.17 -35.59 -2.83
C GLN A 206 2.70 -35.48 -2.39
N ASN A 207 2.19 -34.26 -2.23
CA ASN A 207 0.82 -34.03 -1.80
C ASN A 207 -0.20 -34.52 -2.85
N THR A 208 0.09 -34.37 -4.14
CA THR A 208 -0.75 -34.87 -5.23
C THR A 208 -0.75 -36.40 -5.27
N GLN A 209 0.43 -37.02 -5.14
CA GLN A 209 0.56 -38.46 -5.06
C GLN A 209 -0.25 -39.03 -3.89
N MET A 210 -0.07 -38.49 -2.68
CA MET A 210 -0.82 -38.94 -1.50
C MET A 210 -2.33 -38.82 -1.67
N MET A 211 -2.80 -37.73 -2.27
CA MET A 211 -4.22 -37.50 -2.54
C MET A 211 -4.79 -38.56 -3.48
N LEU A 212 -4.10 -38.83 -4.60
CA LEU A 212 -4.57 -39.78 -5.62
C LEU A 212 -4.47 -41.23 -5.15
N GLU A 213 -3.37 -41.59 -4.48
CA GLU A 213 -3.22 -42.91 -3.84
C GLU A 213 -4.35 -43.16 -2.83
N SER A 214 -4.64 -42.17 -1.97
CA SER A 214 -5.74 -42.25 -1.00
C SER A 214 -7.11 -42.38 -1.67
N LEU A 215 -7.34 -41.64 -2.76
CA LEU A 215 -8.59 -41.69 -3.51
C LEU A 215 -8.80 -43.08 -4.12
N PHE A 216 -7.83 -43.59 -4.86
CA PHE A 216 -7.95 -44.88 -5.53
C PHE A 216 -7.95 -46.07 -4.55
N ALA A 217 -7.23 -45.97 -3.44
CA ALA A 217 -7.31 -46.96 -2.36
C ALA A 217 -8.74 -47.07 -1.80
N ARG A 218 -9.43 -45.94 -1.60
CA ARG A 218 -10.84 -45.93 -1.15
C ARG A 218 -11.80 -46.52 -2.19
N LEU A 219 -11.44 -46.48 -3.47
CA LEU A 219 -12.18 -47.11 -4.57
C LEU A 219 -11.88 -48.61 -4.71
N GLY A 220 -10.99 -49.17 -3.89
CA GLY A 220 -10.70 -50.60 -3.82
C GLY A 220 -9.51 -51.05 -4.68
N TYR A 221 -8.72 -50.12 -5.23
CA TYR A 221 -7.45 -50.43 -5.90
C TYR A 221 -6.36 -50.70 -4.87
N THR A 222 -5.58 -51.77 -5.08
CA THR A 222 -4.57 -52.24 -4.11
C THR A 222 -3.17 -51.76 -4.44
N SER A 223 -2.90 -51.42 -5.70
CA SER A 223 -1.61 -50.86 -6.15
C SER A 223 -1.86 -49.64 -7.02
N VAL A 224 -1.36 -48.50 -6.58
CA VAL A 224 -1.50 -47.22 -7.28
C VAL A 224 -0.10 -46.67 -7.49
N LYS A 225 0.27 -46.44 -8.74
CA LYS A 225 1.56 -45.86 -9.11
C LYS A 225 1.33 -44.51 -9.76
N VAL A 226 1.70 -43.45 -9.05
CA VAL A 226 1.68 -42.08 -9.57
C VAL A 226 3.10 -41.69 -9.98
N SER A 227 3.25 -41.12 -11.16
CA SER A 227 4.52 -40.60 -11.68
C SER A 227 4.30 -39.27 -12.37
N PHE A 228 5.37 -38.49 -12.52
CA PHE A 228 5.32 -37.18 -13.17
C PHE A 228 6.17 -37.21 -14.42
N THR A 229 5.73 -36.53 -15.49
CA THR A 229 6.59 -36.31 -16.67
C THR A 229 7.72 -35.36 -16.30
N SER A 230 8.84 -35.46 -17.02
CA SER A 230 9.91 -34.46 -16.89
C SER A 230 9.39 -33.07 -17.28
N PRO A 231 9.86 -32.01 -16.61
CA PRO A 231 9.59 -30.63 -16.99
C PRO A 231 10.24 -30.24 -18.32
#